data_AF-A0A533WWJ6-F1
#
_entry.id   AF-A0A533WWJ6-F1
#
_cell.length_a   1.000
_cell.length_b   1.000
_cell.length_c   1.000
_cell.angle_alpha   90.00
_cell.angle_beta   90.00
_cell.angle_gamma   90.00
#
_symmetry.space_group_name_H-M   'P 1'
#
loop_
_entity.id
_entity.type
_entity.pdbx_description
1 polymer ?
#
loop_
_entity_poly.entity_id
_entity_poly.type
_entity_poly.pdbx_seq_one_letter_code
_entity_poly.pdbx_strand_id
1 'polypeptide(L)' 'MIKSVLQMKTAEDFESKLGNVIYTLILYSKLKRVVVPLEHPDFSVLLVSFDNSANHDDITVNKIFPLLRKWLGNIVSQA' A
#
# COMPACT_ATOMS: atom_id res chain seq x y z
N MET A 1 -7.89 16.01 -10.12
CA MET A 1 -8.98 15.73 -9.17
C MET A 1 -9.91 14.61 -9.69
N ILE A 2 -10.53 14.74 -10.87
CA ILE A 2 -11.47 13.73 -11.43
C ILE A 2 -10.86 12.32 -11.54
N LYS A 3 -9.64 12.17 -12.08
CA LYS A 3 -9.00 10.86 -12.24
C LYS A 3 -8.83 10.10 -10.92
N SER A 4 -8.48 10.81 -9.84
CA SER A 4 -8.29 10.20 -8.52
C SER A 4 -9.60 9.72 -7.91
N VAL A 5 -10.69 10.50 -8.07
CA VAL A 5 -12.02 10.12 -7.58
C VAL A 5 -12.55 8.87 -8.30
N LEU A 6 -12.37 8.78 -9.62
CA LEU A 6 -12.75 7.60 -10.40
C LEU A 6 -11.95 6.36 -9.97
N GLN A 7 -10.64 6.51 -9.72
CA GLN A 7 -9.81 5.41 -9.23
C GLN A 7 -10.24 4.92 -7.86
N MET A 8 -10.57 5.83 -6.93
CA MET A 8 -11.07 5.47 -5.60
C MET A 8 -12.39 4.71 -5.70
N LYS A 9 -13.37 5.22 -6.44
CA LYS A 9 -14.66 4.55 -6.61
C LYS A 9 -14.52 3.16 -7.25
N THR A 10 -13.65 3.05 -8.23
CA THR A 10 -13.36 1.77 -8.88
C THR A 10 -12.73 0.78 -7.89
N ALA A 11 -11.80 1.25 -7.05
CA ALA A 11 -11.19 0.41 -6.01
C ALA A 11 -12.25 -0.07 -5.00
N GLU A 12 -13.10 0.82 -4.49
CA GLU A 12 -14.21 0.47 -3.58
C GLU A 12 -15.14 -0.60 -4.18
N ASP A 13 -15.52 -0.44 -5.46
CA ASP A 13 -16.38 -1.41 -6.16
C ASP A 13 -15.72 -2.80 -6.25
N PHE A 14 -14.38 -2.85 -6.42
CA PHE A 14 -13.63 -4.09 -6.48
C PHE A 14 -13.36 -4.72 -5.12
N GLU A 15 -13.22 -3.94 -4.05
CA GLU A 15 -12.99 -4.48 -2.70
C GLU A 15 -14.15 -5.40 -2.28
N SER A 16 -15.38 -5.04 -2.62
CA SER A 16 -16.57 -5.87 -2.35
C SER A 16 -16.53 -7.25 -3.03
N LYS A 17 -15.74 -7.42 -4.10
CA LYS A 17 -15.67 -8.65 -4.91
C LYS A 17 -14.36 -9.41 -4.76
N LEU A 18 -13.26 -8.69 -4.56
CA LEU A 18 -11.89 -9.22 -4.59
C LEU A 18 -11.23 -9.22 -3.20
N GLY A 19 -11.87 -8.61 -2.20
CA GLY A 19 -11.30 -8.39 -0.87
C GLY A 19 -10.51 -7.08 -0.77
N ASN A 20 -10.09 -6.77 0.45
CA ASN A 20 -9.44 -5.50 0.80
C ASN A 20 -8.12 -5.31 0.03
N VAL A 21 -7.82 -4.05 -0.31
CA VAL A 21 -6.54 -3.70 -0.93
C VAL A 21 -5.39 -3.86 0.05
N ILE A 22 -4.46 -4.77 -0.25
CA ILE A 22 -3.23 -4.99 0.55
C ILE A 22 -2.22 -3.86 0.27
N TYR A 23 -2.05 -3.47 -0.99
CA TYR A 23 -1.25 -2.32 -1.41
C TYR A 23 -1.59 -1.92 -2.85
N THR A 24 -1.23 -0.70 -3.25
CA THR A 24 -1.33 -0.19 -4.61
C THR A 24 0.05 0.08 -5.20
N LEU A 25 0.31 -0.36 -6.42
CA LEU A 25 1.49 0.01 -7.20
C LEU A 25 1.13 1.09 -8.24
N ILE A 26 1.94 2.14 -8.28
CA ILE A 26 1.88 3.17 -9.31
C ILE A 26 3.22 3.19 -10.05
N LEU A 27 3.17 2.93 -11.36
CA LEU A 27 4.33 3.04 -12.24
C LEU A 27 4.34 4.41 -12.91
N TYR A 28 5.35 5.22 -12.60
CA TYR A 28 5.68 6.44 -13.31
C TYR A 28 6.79 6.17 -14.31
N SER A 29 6.93 7.05 -15.31
CA SER A 29 8.02 6.94 -16.30
C SER A 29 9.42 6.97 -15.66
N LYS A 30 9.56 7.56 -14.47
CA LYS A 30 10.84 7.72 -13.78
C LYS A 30 11.04 6.82 -12.56
N LEU A 31 9.97 6.31 -11.96
CA LEU A 31 10.03 5.54 -10.71
C LEU A 31 8.81 4.65 -10.53
N LYS A 32 8.93 3.68 -9.63
CA LYS A 32 7.81 2.88 -9.13
C LYS A 32 7.45 3.36 -7.72
N ARG A 33 6.18 3.34 -7.38
CA ARG A 33 5.70 3.76 -6.06
C ARG A 33 4.70 2.77 -5.51
N VAL A 34 4.95 2.28 -4.31
CA VAL A 34 4.04 1.44 -3.56
C VAL A 34 3.36 2.28 -2.48
N VAL A 35 2.05 2.09 -2.35
CA VAL A 35 1.22 2.70 -1.30
C VAL A 35 0.62 1.56 -0.50
N VAL A 36 0.95 1.49 0.78
CA VAL A 36 0.41 0.48 1.71
C VAL A 36 -0.50 1.19 2.71
N PRO A 37 -1.80 0.87 2.77
CA PRO A 37 -2.66 1.39 3.83
C PRO A 37 -2.17 0.84 5.18
N LEU A 38 -1.99 1.73 6.15
CA LEU A 38 -1.79 1.33 7.54
C LEU A 38 -3.19 1.34 8.15
N GLU A 39 -3.67 0.20 8.63
CA GLU A 39 -4.96 0.05 9.30
C GLU A 39 -4.95 0.81 10.65
N HIS A 40 -4.84 2.13 10.59
CA HIS A 40 -4.71 3.07 11.69
C HIS A 40 -5.92 4.03 11.67
N PRO A 41 -6.42 4.48 12.83
CA PRO A 41 -7.58 5.38 12.90
C PRO A 41 -7.46 6.65 12.06
N ASP A 42 -6.24 7.12 11.84
CA ASP A 42 -5.94 8.35 11.09
C ASP A 42 -5.86 8.15 9.57
N PHE A 43 -6.22 6.96 9.06
CA PHE A 43 -6.11 6.61 7.62
C PHE A 43 -4.70 6.85 7.06
N SER A 44 -3.67 6.53 7.85
CA SER A 44 -2.29 6.73 7.45
C SER A 44 -1.86 5.72 6.39
N VAL A 45 -0.93 6.11 5.52
CA VAL A 45 -0.40 5.25 4.45
C VAL A 45 1.12 5.28 4.45
N LEU A 46 1.75 4.13 4.21
CA LEU A 46 3.18 4.04 3.93
C LEU A 46 3.41 4.19 2.42
N LEU A 47 4.19 5.20 2.07
CA LEU A 47 4.57 5.50 0.69
C LEU A 47 6.04 5.16 0.47
N VAL A 48 6.31 4.22 -0.44
CA VAL A 48 7.68 3.79 -0.76
C VAL A 48 7.93 4.02 -2.23
N SER A 49 9.00 4.77 -2.54
CA SER A 49 9.42 5.00 -3.92
C SER A 49 10.64 4.12 -4.22
N PHE A 50 10.62 3.51 -5.38
CA PHE A 50 11.64 2.62 -5.89
C PHE A 50 12.17 3.15 -7.21
N ASP A 51 13.47 2.98 -7.43
CA ASP A 51 14.03 3.13 -8.77
C ASP A 51 13.34 2.18 -9.75
N ASN A 52 13.27 2.60 -11.01
CA ASN A 52 12.51 1.85 -12.00
C ASN A 52 13.11 0.46 -12.29
N SER A 53 14.42 0.28 -12.08
CA SER A 53 15.12 -1.00 -12.20
C SER A 53 14.92 -1.92 -10.99
N ALA A 54 14.40 -1.42 -9.86
CA ALA A 54 14.27 -2.21 -8.65
C ALA A 54 13.14 -3.25 -8.76
N ASN A 55 13.37 -4.43 -8.17
CA ASN A 55 12.35 -5.43 -7.95
C ASN A 55 11.47 -5.06 -6.74
N HIS A 56 10.54 -4.14 -6.98
CA HIS A 56 9.63 -3.64 -5.96
C HIS A 56 8.77 -4.75 -5.33
N ASP A 57 8.41 -5.80 -6.07
CA ASP A 57 7.54 -6.88 -5.57
C ASP A 57 8.25 -7.70 -4.49
N ASP A 58 9.45 -8.21 -4.79
CA ASP A 58 10.27 -8.93 -3.81
C ASP A 58 10.56 -8.07 -2.57
N ILE A 59 10.94 -6.80 -2.76
CA ILE A 59 11.25 -5.92 -1.62
C ILE A 59 9.99 -5.65 -0.79
N THR A 60 8.85 -5.40 -1.43
CA THR A 60 7.61 -5.11 -0.72
C THR A 60 7.11 -6.33 0.05
N VAL A 61 7.03 -7.48 -0.61
CA VAL A 61 6.47 -8.70 -0.02
C VAL A 61 7.41 -9.32 1.00
N ASN A 62 8.70 -9.43 0.70
CA ASN A 62 9.64 -10.19 1.53
C ASN A 62 10.42 -9.35 2.53
N LYS A 63 10.42 -8.01 2.39
CA LYS A 63 11.16 -7.12 3.32
C LYS A 63 10.23 -6.14 4.03
N ILE A 64 9.37 -5.42 3.30
CA ILE A 64 8.53 -4.37 3.90
C ILE A 64 7.38 -4.98 4.71
N PHE A 65 6.60 -5.89 4.14
CA PHE A 65 5.45 -6.46 4.86
C PHE A 65 5.81 -7.21 6.14
N PRO A 66 6.89 -8.01 6.22
CA PRO A 66 7.29 -8.64 7.47
C PRO A 66 7.65 -7.60 8.56
N LEU A 67 8.35 -6.54 8.19
CA LEU A 67 8.69 -5.44 9.11
C LEU A 67 7.43 -4.69 9.56
N LEU A 68 6.52 -4.41 8.63
CA LEU A 68 5.30 -3.68 8.90
C LEU A 68 4.38 -4.48 9.82
N ARG A 69 4.21 -5.79 9.57
CA ARG A 69 3.44 -6.69 10.44
C ARG A 69 4.01 -6.75 11.85
N LYS A 70 5.34 -6.82 11.98
CA LYS A 70 6.00 -6.76 13.28
C LYS A 70 5.72 -5.44 13.99
N TRP A 71 5.79 -4.32 13.26
CA TRP A 71 5.55 -2.99 13.83
C TRP A 71 4.09 -2.79 14.26
N LEU A 72 3.12 -3.15 13.41
CA LEU A 72 1.69 -3.08 13.73
C LEU A 72 1.30 -4.02 14.87
N GLY A 73 1.83 -5.25 14.88
CA GLY A 73 1.62 -6.19 15.99
C GLY A 73 2.11 -5.65 17.33
N ASN A 74 3.21 -4.90 17.34
CA ASN A 74 3.71 -4.25 18.56
C ASN A 74 2.81 -3.10 19.04
N ILE A 75 2.13 -2.39 18.12
CA ILE A 75 1.22 -1.29 18.47
C ILE A 75 -0.06 -1.83 19.09
N VAL A 76 -0.65 -2.87 18.51
CA VAL A 76 -1.87 -3.49 19.04
C VAL A 76 -1.62 -4.16 20.40
N SER A 77 -0.39 -4.58 20.70
CA SER A 77 -0.03 -5.13 22.02
C SER A 77 0.14 -4.08 23.14
N GLN A 78 0.18 -2.79 22.78
CA GLN A 78 0.38 -1.67 23.72
C GLN A 78 -0.87 -0.79 23.89
N ALA A 79 -1.97 -1.13 23.22
CA ALA A 79 -3.28 -0.49 23.34
C ALA A 79 -4.23 -1.39 24.14
#